data_AF-A0A0W0R1W4-F1
#
_entry.id   AF-A0A0W0R1W4-F1
#
_cell.length_a   1.000
_cell.length_b   1.000
_cell.length_c   1.000
_cell.angle_alpha   90.00
_cell.angle_beta   90.00
_cell.angle_gamma   90.00
#
_symmetry.space_group_name_H-M   'P 1'
#
loop_
_entity.id
_entity.type
_entity.pdbx_description
1 polymer ?
#
loop_
_entity_poly.entity_id
_entity_poly.type
_entity_poly.pdbx_seq_one_letter_code
_entity_poly.pdbx_strand_id
1 'polypeptide(L)'
;MLQIKAFTLNGKSPAEVFFTLIGIIGAITVLFGFSQPFAQIYYIVGASLLLFTALYFKLVYFIALELILIAGHGAILLGIGPIQQIILPSLLCLQLFVYYLLSNELKNIFRVIGVIGIALVSIGLSLTHIWVSLFGALSVAIYAGYEVHLGKSAAAIWFFLNLIFVLITGFLIFY
;
A
#
# COMPACT_ATOMS: atom_id res chain seq x y z
N MET A 1 -35.95 -28.49 -4.28
CA MET A 1 -34.78 -27.66 -4.66
C MET A 1 -34.15 -27.14 -3.38
N LEU A 2 -33.12 -27.82 -2.86
CA LEU A 2 -32.45 -27.43 -1.61
C LEU A 2 -31.53 -26.24 -1.88
N GLN A 3 -31.91 -25.07 -1.36
CA GLN A 3 -31.04 -23.91 -1.27
C GLN A 3 -29.97 -24.19 -0.21
N ILE A 4 -28.76 -24.57 -0.65
CA ILE A 4 -27.59 -24.62 0.23
C ILE A 4 -27.25 -23.17 0.57
N LYS A 5 -27.67 -22.70 1.74
CA LYS A 5 -27.19 -21.42 2.29
C LYS A 5 -25.67 -21.50 2.39
N ALA A 6 -24.96 -20.68 1.61
CA ALA A 6 -23.52 -20.55 1.72
C ALA A 6 -23.16 -20.21 3.17
N PHE A 7 -22.19 -20.92 3.73
CA PHE A 7 -21.68 -20.63 5.07
C PHE A 7 -21.02 -19.25 5.06
N THR A 8 -21.62 -18.29 5.76
CA THR A 8 -21.11 -16.93 5.92
C THR A 8 -20.81 -16.67 7.38
N LEU A 9 -19.66 -16.05 7.65
CA LEU A 9 -19.26 -15.60 8.99
C LEU A 9 -19.58 -14.10 9.07
N ASN A 10 -20.58 -13.72 9.88
CA ASN A 10 -21.04 -12.33 9.99
C ASN A 10 -21.31 -11.65 8.62
N GLY A 11 -21.91 -12.38 7.69
CA GLY A 11 -22.23 -11.85 6.36
C GLY A 11 -21.06 -11.78 5.37
N LYS A 12 -19.85 -12.20 5.76
CA LYS A 12 -18.68 -12.34 4.87
C LYS A 12 -18.42 -13.80 4.51
N SER A 13 -17.88 -14.03 3.32
CA SER A 13 -17.42 -15.37 2.96
C SER A 13 -16.17 -15.77 3.78
N PRO A 14 -15.94 -17.07 4.05
CA PRO A 14 -14.72 -17.53 4.75
C PRO A 14 -13.43 -17.07 4.05
N ALA A 15 -13.44 -17.00 2.71
CA ALA A 15 -12.33 -16.51 1.92
C ALA A 15 -12.08 -15.01 2.17
N GLU A 16 -13.11 -14.17 2.22
CA GLU A 16 -12.96 -12.75 2.57
C GLU A 16 -12.33 -12.57 3.95
N VAL A 17 -12.75 -13.34 4.94
CA VAL A 17 -12.17 -13.30 6.29
C VAL A 17 -10.70 -13.69 6.24
N PHE A 18 -10.37 -14.78 5.55
CA PHE A 18 -9.00 -15.26 5.39
C PHE A 18 -8.09 -14.22 4.74
N PHE A 19 -8.47 -13.64 3.61
CA PHE A 19 -7.66 -12.62 2.93
C PHE A 19 -7.58 -11.31 3.73
N THR A 20 -8.63 -10.94 4.46
CA THR A 20 -8.55 -9.80 5.39
C THR A 20 -7.51 -10.04 6.49
N LEU A 21 -7.48 -11.25 7.08
CA LEU A 21 -6.49 -11.62 8.09
C LEU A 21 -5.07 -11.62 7.53
N ILE A 22 -4.87 -12.13 6.31
CA ILE A 22 -3.59 -12.04 5.61
C ILE A 22 -3.15 -10.59 5.50
N GLY A 23 -4.04 -9.68 5.10
CA GLY A 23 -3.71 -8.26 4.97
C GLY A 23 -3.36 -7.60 6.31
N ILE A 24 -4.05 -7.96 7.39
CA ILE A 24 -3.73 -7.49 8.74
C ILE A 24 -2.35 -7.98 9.16
N ILE A 25 -2.03 -9.26 8.95
CA ILE A 25 -0.70 -9.82 9.24
C ILE A 25 0.37 -9.11 8.38
N GLY A 26 0.07 -8.84 7.11
CA GLY A 26 0.94 -8.07 6.22
C GLY A 26 1.23 -6.68 6.76
N ALA A 27 0.19 -5.93 7.17
CA ALA A 27 0.33 -4.60 7.76
C ALA A 27 1.17 -4.63 9.06
N ILE A 28 0.93 -5.60 9.94
CA ILE A 28 1.73 -5.77 11.17
C ILE A 28 3.19 -6.08 10.83
N THR A 29 3.44 -6.92 9.82
CA THR A 29 4.80 -7.26 9.36
C THR A 29 5.53 -6.03 8.85
N VAL A 30 4.86 -5.18 8.06
CA VAL A 30 5.38 -3.90 7.58
C VAL A 30 5.74 -2.99 8.76
N LEU A 31 4.85 -2.82 9.73
CA LEU A 31 5.10 -1.99 10.92
C LEU A 31 6.28 -2.52 11.76
N PHE A 32 6.36 -3.84 11.94
CA PHE A 32 7.45 -4.47 12.67
C PHE A 32 8.80 -4.22 11.98
N GLY A 33 8.83 -4.25 10.64
CA GLY A 33 10.02 -3.96 9.83
C GLY A 33 10.66 -2.61 10.12
N PHE A 34 9.88 -1.60 10.52
CA PHE A 34 10.37 -0.26 10.84
C PHE A 34 11.40 -0.24 11.99
N SER A 35 11.32 -1.21 12.91
CA SER A 35 12.22 -1.29 14.08
C SER A 35 13.39 -2.26 13.89
N GLN A 36 13.55 -2.86 12.70
CA GLN A 36 14.50 -3.95 12.46
C GLN A 36 15.74 -3.49 11.69
N PRO A 37 16.93 -4.04 11.97
CA PRO A 37 18.17 -3.70 11.26
C PRO A 37 18.13 -4.12 9.77
N PHE A 38 17.37 -5.17 9.44
CA PHE A 38 17.16 -5.65 8.06
C PHE A 38 15.70 -5.43 7.61
N ALA A 39 15.23 -4.18 7.70
CA ALA A 39 13.84 -3.79 7.43
C ALA A 39 13.31 -4.23 6.06
N GLN A 40 14.18 -4.32 5.04
CA GLN A 40 13.83 -4.65 3.65
C GLN A 40 13.05 -5.96 3.51
N ILE A 41 13.47 -7.01 4.22
CA ILE A 41 12.82 -8.33 4.17
C ILE A 41 11.39 -8.23 4.70
N TYR A 42 11.20 -7.53 5.82
CA TYR A 42 9.89 -7.33 6.41
C TYR A 42 8.96 -6.53 5.51
N TYR A 43 9.48 -5.50 4.83
CA TYR A 43 8.70 -4.74 3.87
C TYR A 43 8.28 -5.58 2.66
N ILE A 44 9.17 -6.39 2.10
CA ILE A 44 8.84 -7.28 0.96
C ILE A 44 7.79 -8.33 1.37
N VAL A 45 7.99 -9.00 2.52
CA VAL A 45 7.07 -10.03 3.01
C VAL A 45 5.71 -9.41 3.35
N GLY A 46 5.70 -8.30 4.08
CA GLY A 46 4.48 -7.59 4.44
C GLY A 46 3.72 -7.07 3.22
N ALA A 47 4.42 -6.44 2.26
CA ALA A 47 3.83 -5.98 1.00
C ALA A 47 3.30 -7.13 0.14
N SER A 48 3.95 -8.30 0.15
CA SER A 48 3.46 -9.50 -0.56
C SER A 48 2.14 -10.01 0.03
N LEU A 49 2.01 -10.02 1.36
CA LEU A 49 0.75 -10.39 2.03
C LEU A 49 -0.37 -9.37 1.75
N LEU A 50 -0.05 -8.08 1.81
CA LEU A 50 -0.98 -7.01 1.42
C LEU A 50 -1.37 -7.11 -0.06
N LEU A 51 -0.45 -7.49 -0.95
CA LEU A 51 -0.71 -7.69 -2.37
C LEU A 51 -1.72 -8.81 -2.60
N PHE A 52 -1.60 -9.96 -1.92
CA PHE A 52 -2.60 -11.03 -2.00
C PHE A 52 -3.99 -10.55 -1.57
N THR A 53 -4.04 -9.73 -0.53
CA THR A 53 -5.29 -9.11 -0.06
C THR A 53 -5.87 -8.18 -1.12
N ALA A 54 -5.04 -7.30 -1.68
CA ALA A 54 -5.45 -6.35 -2.72
C ALA A 54 -5.92 -7.06 -4.00
N LEU A 55 -5.26 -8.14 -4.41
CA LEU A 55 -5.64 -8.98 -5.54
C LEU A 55 -7.01 -9.63 -5.32
N TYR A 56 -7.23 -10.25 -4.15
CA TYR A 56 -8.49 -10.89 -3.82
C TYR A 56 -9.67 -9.91 -3.86
N PHE A 57 -9.51 -8.73 -3.27
CA PHE A 57 -10.52 -7.67 -3.25
C PHE A 57 -10.51 -6.78 -4.51
N LYS A 58 -9.67 -7.09 -5.50
CA LYS A 58 -9.54 -6.36 -6.78
C LYS A 58 -9.28 -4.86 -6.63
N LEU A 59 -8.48 -4.49 -5.64
CA LEU A 59 -8.16 -3.09 -5.34
C LEU A 59 -6.94 -2.63 -6.15
N VAL A 60 -7.17 -2.25 -7.42
CA VAL A 60 -6.11 -1.92 -8.41
C VAL A 60 -5.06 -0.93 -7.89
N TYR A 61 -5.49 0.11 -7.18
CA TYR A 61 -4.57 1.08 -6.60
C TYR A 61 -3.59 0.45 -5.61
N PHE A 62 -4.09 -0.38 -4.68
CA PHE A 62 -3.25 -1.03 -3.69
C PHE A 62 -2.41 -2.15 -4.30
N ILE A 63 -2.91 -2.84 -5.33
CA ILE A 63 -2.09 -3.77 -6.11
C ILE A 63 -0.86 -3.06 -6.66
N ALA A 64 -1.04 -1.88 -7.27
CA ALA A 64 0.07 -1.09 -7.79
C ALA A 64 1.02 -0.61 -6.68
N LEU A 65 0.49 -0.09 -5.57
CA LEU A 65 1.27 0.32 -4.41
C LEU A 65 2.18 -0.82 -3.91
N GLU A 66 1.64 -2.02 -3.69
CA GLU A 66 2.43 -3.13 -3.15
C GLU A 66 3.46 -3.63 -4.15
N LEU A 67 3.14 -3.69 -5.45
CA LEU A 67 4.12 -4.05 -6.48
C LEU A 67 5.28 -3.06 -6.52
N ILE A 68 5.00 -1.77 -6.41
CA ILE A 68 6.03 -0.71 -6.40
C ILE A 68 6.91 -0.84 -5.14
N LEU A 69 6.32 -1.08 -3.97
CA LEU A 69 7.06 -1.29 -2.72
C LEU A 69 7.96 -2.54 -2.80
N ILE A 70 7.43 -3.67 -3.27
CA ILE A 70 8.19 -4.90 -3.46
C ILE A 70 9.36 -4.66 -4.43
N ALA A 71 9.11 -3.92 -5.51
CA ALA A 71 10.13 -3.63 -6.51
C ALA A 71 11.25 -2.73 -5.97
N GLY A 72 10.91 -1.70 -5.19
CA GLY A 72 11.88 -0.83 -4.52
C GLY A 72 12.72 -1.56 -3.48
N HIS A 73 12.06 -2.22 -2.51
CA HIS A 73 12.74 -2.95 -1.45
C HIS A 73 13.50 -4.19 -1.98
N GLY A 74 12.96 -4.85 -3.01
CA GLY A 74 13.60 -5.95 -3.71
C GLY A 74 14.88 -5.53 -4.42
N ALA A 75 14.89 -4.35 -5.06
CA ALA A 75 16.10 -3.81 -5.66
C ALA A 75 17.20 -3.53 -4.63
N ILE A 76 16.84 -3.04 -3.44
CA ILE A 76 17.77 -2.84 -2.32
C ILE A 76 18.32 -4.19 -1.84
N LEU A 77 17.45 -5.18 -1.61
CA LEU A 77 17.84 -6.50 -1.10
C LEU A 77 18.75 -7.26 -2.07
N LEU A 78 18.53 -7.12 -3.37
CA LEU A 78 19.34 -7.75 -4.41
C LEU A 78 20.66 -7.01 -4.69
N GLY A 79 20.95 -5.91 -3.99
CA GLY A 79 22.15 -5.12 -4.20
C GLY A 79 22.18 -4.42 -5.57
N ILE A 80 21.02 -4.18 -6.17
CA ILE A 80 20.93 -3.44 -7.43
C ILE A 80 21.29 -1.98 -7.13
N GLY A 81 22.13 -1.37 -7.97
CA GLY A 81 22.71 -0.05 -7.73
C GLY A 81 21.72 1.04 -7.32
N PRO A 82 22.19 2.08 -6.60
CA PRO A 82 21.33 3.11 -6.01
C PRO A 82 20.48 3.88 -7.04
N ILE A 83 20.98 3.99 -8.27
CA ILE A 83 20.25 4.61 -9.38
C ILE A 83 19.00 3.80 -9.72
N GLN A 84 19.14 2.48 -9.83
CA GLN A 84 18.04 1.58 -10.18
C GLN A 84 17.00 1.48 -9.06
N GLN A 85 17.41 1.61 -7.80
CA GLN A 85 16.51 1.66 -6.64
C GLN A 85 15.56 2.86 -6.66
N ILE A 86 15.91 3.93 -7.40
CA ILE A 86 15.04 5.11 -7.60
C ILE A 86 14.28 5.00 -8.92
N ILE A 87 14.97 4.65 -10.01
CA ILE A 87 14.38 4.61 -11.36
C ILE A 87 13.24 3.59 -11.42
N LEU A 88 13.41 2.41 -10.83
CA LEU A 88 12.46 1.33 -10.99
C LEU A 88 11.09 1.64 -10.33
N PRO A 89 11.02 2.11 -9.07
CA PRO A 89 9.77 2.62 -8.50
C PRO A 89 9.22 3.83 -9.27
N SER A 90 10.08 4.73 -9.76
CA SER A 90 9.64 5.92 -10.50
C SER A 90 8.96 5.56 -11.83
N LEU A 91 9.51 4.60 -12.57
CA LEU A 91 8.92 4.13 -13.83
C LEU A 91 7.58 3.42 -13.59
N LEU A 92 7.48 2.65 -12.52
CA LEU A 92 6.21 2.00 -12.15
C LEU A 92 5.14 3.02 -11.70
N CYS A 93 5.55 4.09 -10.98
CA CYS A 93 4.66 5.21 -10.67
C CYS A 93 4.19 5.92 -11.95
N LEU A 94 5.09 6.15 -12.90
CA LEU A 94 4.74 6.74 -14.20
C LEU A 94 3.77 5.84 -14.97
N GLN A 95 4.01 4.52 -14.98
CA GLN A 95 3.12 3.55 -15.61
C GLN A 95 1.72 3.58 -14.99
N LEU A 96 1.63 3.67 -13.65
CA LEU A 96 0.35 3.80 -12.95
C LEU A 96 -0.37 5.12 -13.30
N PHE A 97 0.38 6.22 -13.39
CA PHE A 97 -0.17 7.51 -13.81
C PHE A 97 -0.74 7.44 -15.23
N VAL A 98 0.02 6.88 -16.18
CA VAL A 98 -0.44 6.68 -17.56
C VAL A 98 -1.67 5.77 -17.61
N TYR A 99 -1.69 4.69 -16.83
CA TYR A 99 -2.87 3.81 -16.73
C TYR A 99 -4.13 4.57 -16.32
N TYR A 100 -4.05 5.41 -15.28
CA TYR A 100 -5.22 6.18 -14.84
C TYR A 100 -5.59 7.32 -15.80
N LEU A 101 -4.61 7.91 -16.48
CA LEU A 101 -4.84 8.90 -17.54
C LEU A 101 -5.65 8.28 -18.69
N LEU A 102 -5.20 7.14 -19.20
CA LEU A 102 -5.86 6.42 -20.30
C LEU A 102 -7.22 5.85 -19.90
N SER A 103 -7.41 5.51 -18.63
CA SER A 103 -8.69 5.04 -18.09
C SER A 103 -9.69 6.18 -17.80
N ASN A 104 -9.31 7.44 -18.00
CA ASN A 104 -10.12 8.64 -17.68
C ASN A 104 -10.51 8.76 -16.19
N GLU A 105 -9.80 8.06 -15.31
CA GLU A 105 -10.09 7.96 -13.88
C GLU A 105 -9.44 9.10 -13.07
N LEU A 106 -8.55 9.90 -13.70
CA LEU A 106 -7.91 11.06 -13.07
C LEU A 106 -8.86 12.24 -12.82
N LYS A 107 -10.12 12.18 -13.29
CA LYS A 107 -11.15 13.16 -12.92
C LYS A 107 -11.46 13.15 -11.41
N ASN A 108 -11.15 12.05 -10.73
CA ASN A 108 -11.31 11.92 -9.30
C ASN A 108 -10.10 12.50 -8.56
N ILE A 109 -10.28 13.64 -7.89
CA ILE A 109 -9.24 14.32 -7.12
C ILE A 109 -8.58 13.41 -6.07
N PHE A 110 -9.35 12.53 -5.41
CA PHE A 110 -8.81 11.60 -4.41
C PHE A 110 -7.84 10.60 -5.04
N ARG A 111 -8.13 10.16 -6.27
CA ARG A 111 -7.24 9.25 -6.99
C ARG A 111 -5.94 9.94 -7.40
N VAL A 112 -6.01 11.20 -7.82
CA VAL A 112 -4.82 12.01 -8.10
C VAL A 112 -3.95 12.12 -6.84
N ILE A 113 -4.55 12.43 -5.69
CA ILE A 113 -3.87 12.44 -4.38
C ILE A 113 -3.23 11.08 -4.12
N GLY A 114 -3.95 9.98 -4.35
CA GLY A 114 -3.42 8.63 -4.21
C GLY A 114 -2.19 8.37 -5.08
N VAL A 115 -2.21 8.73 -6.37
CA VAL A 115 -1.08 8.52 -7.29
C VAL A 115 0.14 9.32 -6.86
N ILE A 116 -0.06 10.58 -6.46
CA ILE A 116 1.00 11.41 -5.87
C ILE A 116 1.52 10.77 -4.59
N GLY A 117 0.64 10.23 -3.75
CA GLY A 117 0.99 9.51 -2.54
C GLY A 117 1.92 8.32 -2.80
N ILE A 118 1.61 7.47 -3.78
CA ILE A 118 2.48 6.33 -4.16
C ILE A 118 3.85 6.84 -4.61
N ALA A 119 3.90 7.88 -5.43
CA ALA A 119 5.17 8.45 -5.89
C ALA A 119 5.99 8.98 -4.72
N LEU A 120 5.37 9.72 -3.79
CA LEU A 120 6.02 10.23 -2.59
C LEU A 120 6.48 9.11 -1.66
N VAL A 121 5.67 8.07 -1.41
CA VAL A 121 6.09 6.92 -0.60
C VAL A 121 7.30 6.23 -1.24
N SER A 122 7.27 6.03 -2.56
CA SER A 122 8.35 5.39 -3.31
C SER A 122 9.66 6.18 -3.25
N ILE A 123 9.58 7.51 -3.40
CA ILE A 123 10.74 8.40 -3.33
C ILE A 123 11.23 8.56 -1.88
N GLY A 124 10.30 8.67 -0.92
CA GLY A 124 10.58 8.81 0.51
C GLY A 124 11.37 7.64 1.07
N LEU A 125 11.08 6.43 0.59
CA LEU A 125 11.81 5.21 0.96
C LEU A 125 13.23 5.19 0.40
N SER A 126 13.47 5.71 -0.81
CA SER A 126 14.80 5.73 -1.41
C SER A 126 15.69 6.86 -0.88
N LEU A 127 15.12 8.01 -0.53
CA LEU A 127 15.87 9.21 -0.10
C LEU A 127 15.89 9.41 1.42
N THR A 128 15.18 8.58 2.19
CA THR A 128 15.03 8.69 3.66
C THR A 128 14.54 10.06 4.14
N HIS A 129 13.90 10.84 3.27
CA HIS A 129 13.46 12.19 3.60
C HIS A 129 12.14 12.13 4.37
N ILE A 130 12.19 12.47 5.65
CA ILE A 130 11.08 12.29 6.60
C ILE A 130 9.79 13.01 6.17
N TRP A 131 9.90 14.23 5.65
CA TRP A 131 8.76 15.00 5.14
C TRP A 131 8.09 14.33 3.94
N VAL A 132 8.88 13.73 3.05
CA VAL A 132 8.36 13.05 1.85
C VAL A 132 7.59 11.79 2.27
N SER A 133 8.12 11.07 3.26
CA SER A 133 7.45 9.90 3.85
C SER A 133 6.13 10.27 4.54
N LEU A 134 6.09 11.38 5.29
CA LEU A 134 4.88 11.90 5.92
C LEU A 134 3.79 12.22 4.88
N PHE A 135 4.11 13.03 3.87
CA PHE A 135 3.13 13.44 2.85
C PHE A 135 2.70 12.27 1.96
N GLY A 136 3.61 11.34 1.69
CA GLY A 136 3.30 10.10 0.99
C GLY A 136 2.28 9.25 1.75
N ALA A 137 2.57 8.93 3.02
CA ALA A 137 1.68 8.15 3.87
C ALA A 137 0.32 8.84 4.06
N LEU A 138 0.31 10.16 4.27
CA LEU A 138 -0.93 10.94 4.41
C LEU A 138 -1.80 10.84 3.15
N SER A 139 -1.18 10.95 1.97
CA SER A 139 -1.89 10.90 0.70
C SER A 139 -2.49 9.50 0.43
N VAL A 140 -1.76 8.43 0.76
CA VAL A 140 -2.27 7.05 0.70
C VAL A 140 -3.41 6.84 1.70
N ALA A 141 -3.28 7.37 2.92
CA ALA A 141 -4.34 7.31 3.93
C ALA A 141 -5.61 8.02 3.46
N ILE A 142 -5.51 9.23 2.92
CA ILE A 142 -6.66 9.98 2.37
C ILE A 142 -7.37 9.16 1.29
N TYR A 143 -6.63 8.62 0.33
CA TYR A 143 -7.23 7.81 -0.73
C TYR A 143 -7.85 6.51 -0.21
N ALA A 144 -7.20 5.83 0.73
CA ALA A 144 -7.76 4.63 1.35
C ALA A 144 -9.04 4.93 2.13
N GLY A 145 -9.10 6.03 2.87
CA GLY A 145 -10.31 6.48 3.56
C GLY A 145 -11.45 6.78 2.59
N TYR A 146 -11.15 7.40 1.45
CA TYR A 146 -12.12 7.60 0.38
C TYR A 146 -12.67 6.28 -0.18
N GLU A 147 -11.82 5.28 -0.44
CA GLU A 147 -12.26 3.96 -0.92
C GLU A 147 -13.10 3.21 0.13
N VAL A 148 -12.79 3.36 1.43
CA VAL A 148 -13.63 2.85 2.53
C VAL A 148 -15.01 3.51 2.51
N HIS A 149 -15.07 4.83 2.33
CA HIS A 149 -16.33 5.57 2.22
C HIS A 149 -17.17 5.11 1.00
N LEU A 150 -16.53 4.66 -0.08
CA LEU A 150 -17.20 4.04 -1.23
C LEU A 150 -17.63 2.57 -1.00
N GLY A 151 -17.49 2.05 0.22
CA GLY A 151 -17.93 0.71 0.60
C GLY A 151 -16.86 -0.39 0.44
N LYS A 152 -15.64 -0.06 0.00
CA LYS A 152 -14.54 -1.03 -0.12
C LYS A 152 -13.85 -1.22 1.22
N SER A 153 -14.53 -1.91 2.14
CA SER A 153 -14.09 -2.08 3.54
C SER A 153 -12.66 -2.63 3.71
N ALA A 154 -12.18 -3.47 2.78
CA ALA A 154 -10.80 -3.98 2.81
C ALA A 154 -9.74 -2.87 2.70
N ALA A 155 -10.07 -1.72 2.08
CA ALA A 155 -9.18 -0.56 2.01
C ALA A 155 -8.82 0.02 3.39
N ALA A 156 -9.59 -0.32 4.44
CA ALA A 156 -9.32 0.13 5.80
C ALA A 156 -7.96 -0.34 6.32
N ILE A 157 -7.44 -1.47 5.85
CA ILE A 157 -6.11 -1.98 6.22
C ILE A 157 -5.05 -0.93 5.87
N TRP A 158 -5.06 -0.44 4.63
CA TRP A 158 -4.14 0.60 4.17
C TRP A 158 -4.39 1.95 4.84
N PHE A 159 -5.65 2.29 5.12
CA PHE A 159 -6.00 3.51 5.85
C PHE A 159 -5.30 3.55 7.22
N PHE A 160 -5.51 2.51 8.05
CA PHE A 160 -4.92 2.47 9.39
C PHE A 160 -3.39 2.33 9.35
N LEU A 161 -2.86 1.49 8.46
CA LEU A 161 -1.41 1.34 8.29
C LEU A 161 -0.74 2.68 7.98
N ASN A 162 -1.26 3.43 7.02
CA ASN A 162 -0.68 4.70 6.62
C ASN A 162 -0.91 5.81 7.65
N LEU A 163 -2.04 5.77 8.39
CA LEU A 163 -2.25 6.69 9.50
C LEU A 163 -1.22 6.47 10.62
N ILE A 164 -0.86 5.23 10.93
CA ILE A 164 0.23 4.92 11.86
C ILE A 164 1.56 5.48 11.34
N PHE A 165 1.88 5.30 10.05
CA PHE A 165 3.09 5.90 9.47
C PHE A 165 3.10 7.43 9.53
N VAL A 166 1.96 8.09 9.30
CA VAL A 166 1.82 9.53 9.47
C VAL A 166 2.13 9.95 10.91
N LEU A 167 1.61 9.22 11.91
CA LEU A 167 1.87 9.51 13.31
C LEU A 167 3.36 9.31 13.68
N ILE A 168 3.97 8.21 13.23
CA ILE A 168 5.39 7.92 13.48
C ILE A 168 6.28 9.00 12.86
N THR A 169 6.09 9.27 11.56
CA THR A 169 6.90 10.27 10.84
C THR A 169 6.64 11.68 11.35
N GLY A 170 5.40 12.01 11.70
CA GLY A 170 5.04 13.27 12.33
C GLY A 170 5.73 13.44 13.68
N PHE A 171 5.71 12.41 14.54
CA PHE A 171 6.40 12.44 15.83
C PHE A 171 7.91 12.66 15.67
N LEU A 172 8.54 11.93 14.74
CA LEU A 172 9.97 12.03 14.43
C LEU A 172 10.39 13.38 13.80
N ILE A 173 9.46 14.19 13.30
CA ILE A 173 9.79 15.55 12.82
C ILE A 173 9.97 16.52 13.98
N PHE A 174 9.28 16.29 15.11
CA PHE A 174 9.32 17.18 16.27
C PHE A 174 10.41 16.83 17.29
N TYR A 175 11.13 15.72 17.11
CA TYR A 175 12.11 15.19 18.06
C TYR A 175 13.42 14.84 17.35
#